data_AF-A0A921I360-F1
#
_entry.id   AF-A0A921I360-F1
#
_cell.length_a   1.000
_cell.length_b   1.000
_cell.length_c   1.000
_cell.angle_alpha   90.00
_cell.angle_beta   90.00
_cell.angle_gamma   90.00
#
_symmetry.space_group_name_H-M   'P 1'
#
loop_
_entity.id
_entity.type
_entity.pdbx_description
1 polymer ?
#
loop_
_entity_poly.entity_id
_entity_poly.type
_entity_poly.pdbx_seq_one_letter_code
_entity_poly.pdbx_strand_id
1 'polypeptide(L)'
;ITPGILSGALIAFTMSVDDFIISYFVTGRGVKNLSIVVYTMSKRVNPSINAVSTLVVVIITVVLLIINIAPVIAAKRSRKAEMGRKRKVVPVLAVCFALVVGLFAFRAGGGAGGDRPFEGQTLHIYNWGEYTGENIIGDFEEATGATVVMENFDSNEQMYIKVANGESYDLLVPSDYMIQRLIQEGYLQKLDKSKLDCFDKLSDDVLGLPYDPNNDYSVPYFWGTVGIVYDKTKVDIEDLEREGYNIFLDEKYKGDVYLYDSERDSFMMALKALGYSMNTENEAELQEAYDWLVQCVETMDTEIVTDEIIDNMAQGRKALGLIYSGDATYVMAENEDMGYYMPETGTNLWSDAMVIPKNAKNPDLAHAFINFASDYDGAYDNSSYVGYTSANQEVMEVLSGEGGDYEGINAYIPRSGNENDEVFVYNENTKKIISDLWSRVKIAASNAG
;
A
#
# COMPACT_ATOMS: atom_id res chain seq x y z
N ILE A 1 42.85 -21.56 -17.14
CA ILE A 1 41.37 -21.49 -17.35
C ILE A 1 40.69 -21.15 -16.02
N THR A 2 40.86 -21.95 -14.97
CA THR A 2 40.28 -21.69 -13.62
C THR A 2 40.60 -20.31 -13.04
N PRO A 3 41.84 -19.79 -13.11
CA PRO A 3 42.15 -18.44 -12.61
C PRO A 3 41.44 -17.33 -13.39
N GLY A 4 41.28 -17.49 -14.70
CA GLY A 4 40.60 -16.52 -15.56
C GLY A 4 39.08 -16.49 -15.35
N ILE A 5 38.48 -17.64 -15.02
CA ILE A 5 37.06 -17.71 -14.63
C ILE A 5 36.85 -17.01 -13.28
N LEU A 6 37.74 -17.24 -12.31
CA LEU A 6 37.64 -16.61 -11.00
C LEU A 6 37.83 -15.09 -11.09
N SER A 7 38.82 -14.62 -11.87
CA SER A 7 39.02 -13.19 -12.13
C SER A 7 37.86 -12.57 -12.91
N GLY A 8 37.29 -13.28 -13.88
CA GLY A 8 36.11 -12.81 -14.61
C GLY A 8 34.87 -12.68 -13.71
N ALA A 9 34.66 -13.64 -12.80
CA ALA A 9 33.57 -13.59 -11.82
C ALA A 9 33.75 -12.45 -10.81
N LEU A 10 34.98 -12.23 -10.32
CA LEU A 10 35.28 -11.12 -9.41
C LEU A 10 35.07 -9.76 -10.08
N ILE A 11 35.47 -9.60 -11.33
CA ILE A 11 35.27 -8.34 -12.09
C ILE A 11 33.79 -8.09 -12.35
N ALA A 12 33.03 -9.11 -12.77
CA ALA A 12 31.59 -8.99 -12.99
C ALA A 12 30.85 -8.64 -11.70
N PHE A 13 31.25 -9.24 -10.57
CA PHE A 13 30.70 -8.92 -9.25
C PHE A 13 31.01 -7.47 -8.85
N THR A 14 32.26 -7.02 -8.97
CA THR A 14 32.62 -5.64 -8.61
C THR A 14 31.92 -4.61 -9.49
N MET A 15 31.79 -4.87 -10.80
CA MET A 15 31.06 -3.97 -11.70
C MET A 15 29.55 -3.93 -11.39
N SER A 16 28.95 -5.07 -11.04
CA SER A 16 27.54 -5.14 -10.63
C SER A 16 27.27 -4.39 -9.33
N VAL A 17 28.21 -4.40 -8.38
CA VAL A 17 28.09 -3.68 -7.11
C VAL A 17 28.26 -2.18 -7.33
N ASP A 18 29.20 -1.76 -8.17
CA ASP A 18 29.39 -0.34 -8.52
C ASP A 18 28.17 0.22 -9.27
N ASP A 19 27.61 -0.52 -10.23
CA ASP A 19 26.38 -0.14 -10.93
C ASP A 19 25.19 -0.07 -9.98
N PHE A 20 25.11 -0.95 -8.97
CA PHE A 20 24.09 -0.89 -7.93
C PHE A 20 24.24 0.36 -7.06
N ILE A 21 25.44 0.66 -6.56
CA ILE A 21 25.68 1.83 -5.70
C ILE A 21 25.41 3.12 -6.47
N ILE A 22 25.93 3.25 -7.69
CA ILE A 22 25.69 4.44 -8.51
C ILE A 22 24.19 4.58 -8.81
N SER A 23 23.52 3.48 -9.18
CA SER A 23 22.09 3.52 -9.44
C SER A 23 21.28 3.90 -8.20
N TYR A 24 21.53 3.26 -7.05
CA TYR A 24 20.82 3.50 -5.79
C TYR A 24 20.96 4.96 -5.30
N PHE A 25 22.14 5.57 -5.47
CA PHE A 25 22.39 6.93 -4.98
C PHE A 25 22.18 8.05 -6.02
N VAL A 26 22.09 7.73 -7.33
CA VAL A 26 22.01 8.75 -8.41
C VAL A 26 20.65 8.75 -9.13
N THR A 27 19.83 7.68 -9.07
CA THR A 27 18.47 7.73 -9.64
C THR A 27 17.52 8.50 -8.72
N GLY A 28 16.94 9.60 -9.22
CA GLY A 28 15.88 10.33 -8.54
C GLY A 28 14.63 9.47 -8.30
N ARG A 29 13.81 9.85 -7.30
CA ARG A 29 12.56 9.17 -6.93
C ARG A 29 11.73 8.84 -8.18
N GLY A 30 11.41 7.55 -8.39
CA GLY A 30 10.50 7.09 -9.44
C GLY A 30 11.10 6.27 -10.60
N VAL A 31 12.42 6.06 -10.68
CA VAL A 31 13.02 5.22 -11.75
C VAL A 31 13.42 3.85 -11.19
N LYS A 32 12.62 2.82 -11.50
CA LYS A 32 12.89 1.41 -11.14
C LYS A 32 13.89 0.79 -12.11
N ASN A 33 15.17 0.69 -11.71
CA ASN A 33 16.14 -0.16 -12.41
C ASN A 33 16.14 -1.58 -11.84
N LEU A 34 16.63 -2.54 -12.62
CA LEU A 34 16.61 -3.97 -12.30
C LEU A 34 17.27 -4.28 -10.94
N SER A 35 18.31 -3.54 -10.58
CA SER A 35 19.07 -3.73 -9.35
C SER A 35 18.29 -3.31 -8.11
N ILE A 36 17.54 -2.19 -8.19
CA ILE A 36 16.62 -1.74 -7.12
C ILE A 36 15.44 -2.71 -7.01
N VAL A 37 14.88 -3.16 -8.13
CA VAL A 37 13.77 -4.14 -8.15
C VAL A 37 14.19 -5.46 -7.51
N VAL A 38 15.38 -5.96 -7.82
CA VAL A 38 15.90 -7.19 -7.19
C VAL A 38 16.17 -7.00 -5.70
N TYR A 39 16.62 -5.81 -5.26
CA TYR A 39 16.81 -5.51 -3.84
C TYR A 39 15.48 -5.43 -3.08
N THR A 40 14.46 -4.76 -3.63
CA THR A 40 13.12 -4.69 -3.02
C THR A 40 12.41 -6.05 -3.03
N MET A 41 12.58 -6.84 -4.10
CA MET A 41 12.13 -8.25 -4.13
C MET A 41 12.86 -9.15 -3.12
N SER A 42 14.09 -8.82 -2.71
CA SER A 42 14.80 -9.57 -1.67
C SER A 42 14.32 -9.25 -0.24
N LYS A 43 13.76 -8.05 -0.03
CA LYS A 43 13.17 -7.65 1.26
C LYS A 43 11.78 -8.23 1.50
N ARG A 44 11.01 -8.54 0.44
CA ARG A 44 9.66 -9.13 0.54
C ARG A 44 9.60 -10.40 -0.31
N VAL A 45 9.97 -11.52 0.30
CA VAL A 45 10.28 -12.76 -0.43
C VAL A 45 9.00 -13.54 -0.77
N ASN A 46 8.52 -13.44 -2.02
CA ASN A 46 7.55 -14.37 -2.57
C ASN A 46 8.28 -15.66 -3.06
N PRO A 47 7.96 -16.86 -2.53
CA PRO A 47 8.60 -18.12 -2.91
C PRO A 47 8.56 -18.42 -4.42
N SER A 48 7.53 -17.92 -5.11
CA SER A 48 7.28 -18.13 -6.54
C SER A 48 8.33 -17.42 -7.41
N ILE A 49 8.71 -16.19 -7.05
CA ILE A 49 9.73 -15.41 -7.76
C ILE A 49 11.11 -16.06 -7.64
N ASN A 50 11.41 -16.65 -6.48
CA ASN A 50 12.65 -17.41 -6.26
C ASN A 50 12.69 -18.70 -7.08
N ALA A 51 11.58 -19.41 -7.22
CA ALA A 51 11.50 -20.61 -8.06
C ALA A 51 11.72 -20.27 -9.54
N VAL A 52 11.10 -19.18 -10.03
CA VAL A 52 11.27 -18.71 -11.41
C VAL A 52 12.70 -18.24 -11.66
N SER A 53 13.28 -17.44 -10.75
CA SER A 53 14.66 -16.96 -10.85
C SER A 53 15.66 -18.12 -10.86
N THR A 54 15.45 -19.12 -10.00
CA THR A 54 16.25 -20.34 -9.97
C THR A 54 16.15 -21.11 -11.29
N LEU A 55 14.94 -21.24 -11.84
CA LEU A 55 14.73 -21.93 -13.11
C LEU A 55 15.46 -21.22 -14.26
N VAL A 56 15.39 -19.89 -14.31
CA VAL A 56 16.06 -19.07 -15.33
C VAL A 56 17.58 -19.21 -15.24
N VAL A 57 18.14 -19.14 -14.03
CA VAL A 57 19.58 -19.34 -13.80
C VAL A 57 20.02 -20.75 -14.21
N VAL A 58 19.23 -21.77 -13.89
CA VAL A 58 19.52 -23.16 -14.30
C VAL A 58 19.49 -23.31 -15.83
N ILE A 59 18.49 -22.74 -16.51
CA ILE A 59 18.37 -22.79 -17.97
C ILE A 59 19.55 -22.10 -18.64
N ILE A 60 19.90 -20.89 -18.20
CA ILE A 60 21.05 -20.14 -18.74
C ILE A 60 22.35 -20.93 -18.52
N THR A 61 22.53 -21.51 -17.34
CA THR A 61 23.72 -22.31 -17.01
C THR A 61 23.82 -23.56 -17.90
N VAL A 62 22.70 -24.26 -18.13
CA VAL A 62 22.65 -25.42 -19.03
C VAL A 62 22.97 -25.01 -20.48
N VAL A 63 22.41 -23.90 -20.95
CA VAL A 63 22.69 -23.37 -22.29
C VAL A 63 24.16 -23.01 -22.45
N LEU A 64 24.76 -22.33 -21.47
CA LEU A 64 26.18 -21.98 -21.46
C LEU A 64 27.08 -23.22 -21.40
N LEU A 65 26.70 -24.25 -20.64
CA LEU A 65 27.40 -25.53 -20.62
C LEU A 65 27.33 -26.22 -21.99
N ILE A 66 26.17 -26.23 -22.65
CA ILE A 66 26.02 -26.81 -23.98
C ILE A 66 26.88 -26.05 -25.00
N ILE A 67 26.83 -24.71 -25.02
CA ILE A 67 27.62 -23.88 -25.94
C ILE A 67 29.13 -24.09 -25.74
N ASN A 68 29.59 -24.23 -24.49
CA ASN A 68 31.02 -24.39 -24.21
C ASN A 68 31.52 -25.84 -24.35
N ILE A 69 30.69 -26.84 -24.03
CA ILE A 69 31.09 -28.26 -24.04
C ILE A 69 30.86 -28.92 -25.41
N ALA A 70 29.80 -28.55 -26.14
CA ALA A 70 29.51 -29.09 -27.46
C ALA A 70 30.68 -28.95 -28.46
N PRO A 71 31.35 -27.79 -28.61
CA PRO A 71 32.51 -27.67 -29.51
C PRO A 71 33.72 -28.48 -29.00
N VAL A 72 33.90 -28.63 -27.69
CA VAL A 72 34.99 -29.43 -27.09
C VAL A 72 34.81 -30.93 -27.35
N ILE A 73 33.56 -31.43 -27.26
CA ILE A 73 33.23 -32.82 -27.59
C ILE A 73 33.30 -33.07 -29.10
N ALA A 74 32.85 -32.12 -29.93
CA ALA A 74 32.97 -32.19 -31.38
C ALA A 74 34.44 -32.21 -31.84
N ALA A 75 35.30 -31.40 -31.22
CA ALA A 75 36.75 -31.38 -31.47
C ALA A 75 37.47 -32.64 -30.97
N LYS A 76 36.98 -33.28 -29.91
CA LYS A 76 37.49 -34.61 -29.48
C LYS A 76 37.06 -35.74 -30.40
N ARG A 77 35.86 -35.68 -31.00
CA ARG A 77 35.39 -36.67 -31.98
C ARG A 77 36.05 -36.52 -33.36
N SER A 78 36.46 -35.32 -33.76
CA SER A 78 37.18 -35.10 -35.04
C SER A 78 38.65 -35.58 -35.02
N ARG A 79 39.19 -35.95 -33.85
CA ARG A 79 40.54 -36.56 -33.75
C ARG A 79 40.55 -38.09 -33.92
N LYS A 80 39.38 -38.74 -34.12
CA LYS A 80 39.29 -40.19 -34.25
C LYS A 80 38.14 -40.63 -35.17
N ALA A 81 38.15 -40.19 -36.42
CA ALA A 81 37.52 -40.88 -37.55
C ALA A 81 37.85 -40.14 -38.86
N GLU A 82 38.81 -40.68 -39.60
CA GLU A 82 38.94 -40.44 -41.04
C GLU A 82 37.90 -41.31 -41.77
N MET A 83 37.38 -40.80 -42.89
CA MET A 83 36.44 -41.41 -43.84
C MET A 83 34.93 -41.46 -43.49
N GLY A 84 34.17 -40.72 -44.30
CA GLY A 84 33.07 -41.30 -45.07
C GLY A 84 31.65 -41.12 -44.52
N ARG A 85 30.82 -40.46 -45.35
CA ARG A 85 29.34 -40.50 -45.44
C ARG A 85 28.59 -39.33 -44.80
N LYS A 86 27.94 -38.55 -45.68
CA LYS A 86 26.97 -37.49 -45.38
C LYS A 86 25.90 -38.01 -44.41
N ARG A 87 25.83 -37.43 -43.21
CA ARG A 87 24.65 -37.51 -42.33
C ARG A 87 24.07 -36.11 -42.21
N LYS A 88 22.78 -35.96 -42.51
CA LYS A 88 22.03 -34.72 -42.27
C LYS A 88 22.04 -34.46 -40.78
N VAL A 89 22.87 -33.51 -40.34
CA VAL A 89 22.80 -32.95 -39.00
C VAL A 89 21.63 -31.97 -39.04
N VAL A 90 20.45 -32.40 -38.58
CA VAL A 90 19.42 -31.43 -38.21
C VAL A 90 20.03 -30.65 -37.06
N PRO A 91 20.28 -29.34 -37.19
CA PRO A 91 20.97 -28.60 -36.14
C PRO A 91 20.09 -28.64 -34.90
N VAL A 92 20.66 -29.09 -33.78
CA VAL A 92 20.02 -29.14 -32.45
C VAL A 92 19.44 -27.76 -32.07
N LEU A 93 19.97 -26.68 -32.65
CA LEU A 93 19.41 -25.32 -32.58
C LEU A 93 17.95 -25.24 -33.08
N ALA A 94 17.55 -25.99 -34.10
CA ALA A 94 16.17 -25.99 -34.60
C ALA A 94 15.20 -26.72 -33.66
N VAL A 95 15.67 -27.72 -32.92
CA VAL A 95 14.86 -28.45 -31.93
C VAL A 95 14.75 -27.65 -30.63
N CYS A 96 15.82 -26.96 -30.22
CA CYS A 96 15.78 -26.06 -29.07
C CYS A 96 14.97 -24.77 -29.35
N PHE A 97 15.06 -24.23 -30.58
CA PHE A 97 14.21 -23.10 -30.98
C PHE A 97 12.74 -23.51 -31.09
N ALA A 98 12.43 -24.72 -31.57
CA ALA A 98 11.07 -25.25 -31.57
C ALA A 98 10.54 -25.57 -30.16
N LEU A 99 11.40 -25.90 -29.19
CA LEU A 99 11.01 -26.08 -27.79
C LEU A 99 10.85 -24.75 -27.05
N VAL A 100 11.68 -23.75 -27.33
CA VAL A 100 11.53 -22.40 -26.76
C VAL A 100 10.33 -21.69 -27.39
N VAL A 101 10.17 -21.73 -28.71
CA VAL A 101 8.95 -21.26 -29.39
C VAL A 101 7.75 -22.11 -29.00
N GLY A 102 7.91 -23.40 -28.70
CA GLY A 102 6.86 -24.26 -28.17
C GLY A 102 6.44 -23.89 -26.74
N LEU A 103 7.39 -23.51 -25.87
CA LEU A 103 7.13 -23.02 -24.51
C LEU A 103 6.54 -21.60 -24.49
N PHE A 104 6.94 -20.73 -25.43
CA PHE A 104 6.32 -19.43 -25.63
C PHE A 104 4.97 -19.52 -26.36
N ALA A 105 4.80 -20.46 -27.28
CA ALA A 105 3.51 -20.73 -27.96
C ALA A 105 2.53 -21.50 -27.08
N PHE A 106 2.99 -22.22 -26.05
CA PHE A 106 2.10 -22.81 -25.05
C PHE A 106 1.59 -21.77 -24.04
N ARG A 107 2.30 -20.64 -23.87
CA ARG A 107 1.74 -19.43 -23.21
C ARG A 107 0.90 -18.58 -24.17
N ALA A 108 1.22 -18.54 -25.46
CA ALA A 108 0.41 -17.84 -26.47
C ALA A 108 -0.75 -18.68 -27.06
N GLY A 109 -1.01 -19.89 -26.54
CA GLY A 109 -1.96 -20.84 -27.12
C GLY A 109 -2.83 -21.59 -26.11
N GLY A 110 -2.85 -21.14 -24.85
CA GLY A 110 -3.63 -21.75 -23.76
C GLY A 110 -4.81 -20.92 -23.26
N GLY A 111 -5.01 -19.69 -23.76
CA GLY A 111 -6.24 -18.94 -23.54
C GLY A 111 -7.25 -19.32 -24.61
N ALA A 112 -8.14 -20.27 -24.31
CA ALA A 112 -9.44 -20.27 -24.96
C ALA A 112 -9.99 -18.85 -24.84
N GLY A 113 -10.35 -18.22 -25.97
CA GLY A 113 -10.77 -16.82 -26.02
C GLY A 113 -11.88 -16.55 -25.01
N GLY A 114 -11.51 -16.00 -23.86
CA GLY A 114 -12.41 -15.30 -22.99
C GLY A 114 -12.91 -14.06 -23.73
N ASP A 115 -14.18 -13.73 -23.52
CA ASP A 115 -14.70 -12.45 -23.96
C ASP A 115 -13.84 -11.36 -23.33
N ARG A 116 -13.27 -10.45 -24.15
CA ARG A 116 -12.46 -9.31 -23.70
C ARG A 116 -13.32 -8.06 -23.86
N PRO A 117 -14.25 -7.81 -22.93
CA PRO A 117 -15.35 -6.86 -23.14
C PRO A 117 -14.88 -5.41 -23.32
N PHE A 118 -13.65 -5.09 -22.91
CA PHE A 118 -13.12 -3.73 -22.90
C PHE A 118 -11.85 -3.57 -23.75
N GLU A 119 -11.60 -4.49 -24.70
CA GLU A 119 -10.43 -4.41 -25.58
C GLU A 119 -10.33 -3.06 -26.31
N GLY A 120 -9.17 -2.41 -26.18
CA GLY A 120 -8.90 -1.10 -26.78
C GLY A 120 -9.42 0.11 -26.01
N GLN A 121 -10.05 -0.09 -24.85
CA GLN A 121 -10.39 0.99 -23.92
C GLN A 121 -9.25 1.22 -22.92
N THR A 122 -9.14 2.45 -22.42
CA THR A 122 -8.15 2.81 -21.40
C THR A 122 -8.84 3.35 -20.16
N LEU A 123 -8.60 2.74 -19.00
CA LEU A 123 -9.06 3.19 -17.70
C LEU A 123 -8.02 4.12 -17.09
N HIS A 124 -8.40 5.35 -16.77
CA HIS A 124 -7.54 6.30 -16.05
C HIS A 124 -7.88 6.31 -14.56
N ILE A 125 -6.95 5.86 -13.72
CA ILE A 125 -7.11 5.83 -12.26
C ILE A 125 -6.21 6.88 -11.63
N TYR A 126 -6.72 7.57 -10.60
CA TYR A 126 -5.91 8.42 -9.73
C TYR A 126 -6.02 7.90 -8.29
N ASN A 127 -4.91 7.38 -7.74
CA ASN A 127 -4.88 6.69 -6.43
C ASN A 127 -3.71 7.21 -5.57
N TRP A 128 -3.58 6.74 -4.34
CA TRP A 128 -2.42 6.97 -3.48
C TRP A 128 -1.17 6.22 -3.98
N GLY A 129 0.01 6.70 -3.58
CA GLY A 129 1.28 5.99 -3.80
C GLY A 129 1.37 4.71 -2.96
N GLU A 130 1.94 3.64 -3.52
CA GLU A 130 2.14 2.34 -2.85
C GLU A 130 0.86 1.71 -2.27
N TYR A 131 -0.29 1.98 -2.88
CA TYR A 131 -1.63 1.62 -2.37
C TYR A 131 -2.40 0.71 -3.32
N THR A 132 -1.70 -0.18 -4.02
CA THR A 132 -2.27 -1.07 -5.03
C THR A 132 -1.43 -2.34 -5.10
N GLY A 133 -2.09 -3.50 -5.03
CA GLY A 133 -1.48 -4.82 -5.13
C GLY A 133 -0.64 -5.01 -6.39
N GLU A 134 0.35 -5.90 -6.32
CA GLU A 134 1.31 -6.12 -7.41
C GLU A 134 0.63 -6.62 -8.69
N ASN A 135 -0.42 -7.42 -8.57
CA ASN A 135 -1.01 -8.15 -9.69
C ASN A 135 -2.34 -7.57 -10.17
N ILE A 136 -3.04 -6.81 -9.32
CA ILE A 136 -4.39 -6.29 -9.60
C ILE A 136 -4.54 -5.59 -10.97
N ILE A 137 -3.56 -4.77 -11.38
CA ILE A 137 -3.60 -4.08 -12.67
C ILE A 137 -3.42 -5.09 -13.81
N GLY A 138 -2.39 -5.94 -13.74
CA GLY A 138 -2.08 -6.90 -14.80
C GLY A 138 -3.19 -7.93 -14.99
N ASP A 139 -3.75 -8.43 -13.90
CA ASP A 139 -4.83 -9.42 -13.91
C ASP A 139 -6.12 -8.80 -14.47
N PHE A 140 -6.42 -7.54 -14.14
CA PHE A 140 -7.56 -6.82 -14.72
C PHE A 140 -7.38 -6.60 -16.23
N GLU A 141 -6.20 -6.17 -16.67
CA GLU A 141 -5.90 -5.99 -18.11
C GLU A 141 -5.99 -7.34 -18.86
N GLU A 142 -5.50 -8.43 -18.28
CA GLU A 142 -5.58 -9.77 -18.87
C GLU A 142 -7.04 -10.25 -18.98
N ALA A 143 -7.83 -10.07 -17.92
CA ALA A 143 -9.22 -10.50 -17.85
C ALA A 143 -10.14 -9.72 -18.80
N THR A 144 -9.89 -8.42 -19.00
CA THR A 144 -10.83 -7.53 -19.69
C THR A 144 -10.38 -7.10 -21.09
N GLY A 145 -9.07 -7.15 -21.37
CA GLY A 145 -8.44 -6.56 -22.55
C GLY A 145 -8.28 -5.03 -22.50
N ALA A 146 -8.72 -4.39 -21.41
CA ALA A 146 -8.50 -2.96 -21.22
C ALA A 146 -7.02 -2.64 -20.95
N THR A 147 -6.67 -1.36 -21.04
CA THR A 147 -5.39 -0.82 -20.55
C THR A 147 -5.65 0.05 -19.34
N VAL A 148 -4.84 -0.06 -18.29
CA VAL A 148 -4.94 0.79 -17.10
C VAL A 148 -3.79 1.77 -17.08
N VAL A 149 -4.10 3.05 -16.90
CA VAL A 149 -3.14 4.11 -16.66
C VAL A 149 -3.41 4.67 -15.28
N MET A 150 -2.54 4.35 -14.33
CA MET A 150 -2.63 4.84 -12.97
C MET A 150 -1.66 6.02 -12.76
N GLU A 151 -2.19 7.10 -12.20
CA GLU A 151 -1.43 8.20 -11.64
C GLU A 151 -1.55 8.16 -10.10
N ASN A 152 -0.54 8.67 -9.40
CA ASN A 152 -0.52 8.69 -7.94
C ASN A 152 -0.59 10.12 -7.38
N PHE A 153 -1.26 10.31 -6.26
CA PHE A 153 -1.24 11.54 -5.46
C PHE A 153 -0.73 11.29 -4.04
N ASP A 154 -0.14 12.33 -3.45
CA ASP A 154 0.40 12.29 -2.08
C ASP A 154 -0.58 12.88 -1.05
N SER A 155 -1.64 13.57 -1.51
CA SER A 155 -2.70 14.06 -0.64
C SER A 155 -4.03 14.24 -1.36
N ASN A 156 -5.12 14.13 -0.61
CA ASN A 156 -6.48 14.46 -1.07
C ASN A 156 -6.55 15.88 -1.66
N GLU A 157 -5.83 16.85 -1.09
CA GLU A 157 -5.79 18.23 -1.58
C GLU A 157 -5.14 18.36 -2.96
N GLN A 158 -4.04 17.62 -3.22
CA GLN A 158 -3.43 17.57 -4.55
C GLN A 158 -4.41 16.99 -5.58
N MET A 159 -5.08 15.89 -5.22
CA MET A 159 -6.07 15.25 -6.07
C MET A 159 -7.25 16.17 -6.38
N TYR A 160 -7.77 16.84 -5.36
CA TYR A 160 -8.86 17.81 -5.48
C TYR A 160 -8.52 18.93 -6.47
N ILE A 161 -7.31 19.50 -6.43
CA ILE A 161 -6.91 20.60 -7.33
C ILE A 161 -7.04 20.16 -8.80
N LYS A 162 -6.61 18.95 -9.14
CA LYS A 162 -6.71 18.43 -10.51
C LYS A 162 -8.16 18.22 -10.94
N VAL A 163 -8.97 17.60 -10.09
CA VAL A 163 -10.40 17.37 -10.35
C VAL A 163 -11.12 18.72 -10.54
N ALA A 164 -10.86 19.70 -9.67
CA ALA A 164 -11.45 21.03 -9.75
C ALA A 164 -11.03 21.81 -11.00
N ASN A 165 -9.81 21.57 -11.51
CA ASN A 165 -9.32 22.12 -12.77
C ASN A 165 -9.86 21.42 -14.02
N GLY A 166 -10.67 20.37 -13.86
CA GLY A 166 -11.33 19.66 -14.95
C GLY A 166 -10.47 18.59 -15.62
N GLU A 167 -9.35 18.18 -14.99
CA GLU A 167 -8.63 16.97 -15.41
C GLU A 167 -9.58 15.76 -15.34
N SER A 168 -9.45 14.84 -16.29
CA SER A 168 -10.39 13.74 -16.48
C SER A 168 -9.75 12.44 -16.02
N TYR A 169 -10.36 11.82 -15.02
CA TYR A 169 -10.07 10.46 -14.56
C TYR A 169 -11.35 9.63 -14.60
N ASP A 170 -11.21 8.33 -14.78
CA ASP A 170 -12.34 7.41 -14.78
C ASP A 170 -12.65 6.88 -13.37
N LEU A 171 -11.62 6.80 -12.52
CA LEU A 171 -11.72 6.35 -11.13
C LEU A 171 -10.79 7.17 -10.22
N LEU A 172 -11.29 7.53 -9.04
CA LEU A 172 -10.51 8.11 -7.94
C LEU A 172 -10.64 7.24 -6.70
N VAL A 173 -9.68 7.32 -5.78
CA VAL A 173 -9.75 6.67 -4.45
C VAL A 173 -9.50 7.70 -3.32
N PRO A 174 -10.42 8.65 -3.06
CA PRO A 174 -10.26 9.62 -1.98
C PRO A 174 -10.62 9.04 -0.62
N SER A 175 -10.24 9.78 0.43
CA SER A 175 -10.74 9.54 1.79
C SER A 175 -12.14 10.13 2.01
N ASP A 176 -12.86 9.58 2.99
CA ASP A 176 -14.19 9.97 3.47
C ASP A 176 -14.58 11.46 3.32
N TYR A 177 -13.86 12.37 3.96
CA TYR A 177 -14.14 13.80 3.95
C TYR A 177 -14.01 14.41 2.55
N MET A 178 -13.09 13.90 1.75
CA MET A 178 -12.87 14.38 0.40
C MET A 178 -13.97 13.85 -0.53
N ILE A 179 -14.43 12.61 -0.34
CA ILE A 179 -15.62 12.10 -1.01
C ILE A 179 -16.82 13.01 -0.70
N GLN A 180 -17.04 13.32 0.58
CA GLN A 180 -18.14 14.20 0.98
C GLN A 180 -18.08 15.56 0.28
N ARG A 181 -16.89 16.17 0.23
CA ARG A 181 -16.67 17.43 -0.48
C ARG A 181 -16.97 17.31 -1.98
N LEU A 182 -16.44 16.28 -2.64
CA LEU A 182 -16.64 16.06 -4.08
C LEU A 182 -18.12 15.80 -4.42
N ILE A 183 -18.88 15.17 -3.52
CA ILE A 183 -20.35 15.03 -3.63
C ILE A 183 -21.02 16.40 -3.52
N GLN A 184 -20.72 17.17 -2.47
CA GLN A 184 -21.31 18.49 -2.22
C GLN A 184 -21.08 19.47 -3.36
N GLU A 185 -19.89 19.44 -3.97
CA GLU A 185 -19.50 20.31 -5.07
C GLU A 185 -19.91 19.76 -6.46
N GLY A 186 -20.51 18.57 -6.51
CA GLY A 186 -21.08 17.99 -7.73
C GLY A 186 -20.05 17.46 -8.72
N TYR A 187 -18.87 17.07 -8.24
CA TYR A 187 -17.77 16.52 -9.03
C TYR A 187 -17.90 15.01 -9.30
N LEU A 188 -18.73 14.29 -8.54
CA LEU A 188 -18.96 12.85 -8.72
C LEU A 188 -20.28 12.56 -9.45
N GLN A 189 -20.32 11.44 -10.17
CA GLN A 189 -21.57 10.85 -10.64
C GLN A 189 -22.00 9.71 -9.71
N LYS A 190 -23.31 9.44 -9.66
CA LYS A 190 -23.81 8.26 -8.93
C LYS A 190 -23.33 6.99 -9.62
N LEU A 191 -22.99 5.98 -8.82
CA LEU A 191 -22.67 4.65 -9.31
C LEU A 191 -23.94 3.97 -9.83
N ASP A 192 -23.81 3.27 -10.95
CA ASP A 192 -24.84 2.38 -11.46
C ASP A 192 -24.76 1.06 -10.70
N LYS A 193 -25.54 0.96 -9.61
CA LYS A 193 -25.61 -0.24 -8.76
C LYS A 193 -26.04 -1.50 -9.52
N SER A 194 -26.67 -1.39 -10.68
CA SER A 194 -27.01 -2.57 -11.50
C SER A 194 -25.78 -3.21 -12.16
N LYS A 195 -24.65 -2.50 -12.20
CA LYS A 195 -23.36 -2.97 -12.71
C LYS A 195 -22.42 -3.41 -11.59
N LEU A 196 -22.82 -3.30 -10.32
CA LEU A 196 -21.99 -3.64 -9.17
C LEU A 196 -22.50 -4.91 -8.49
N ASP A 197 -21.61 -5.89 -8.31
CA ASP A 197 -21.88 -7.18 -7.69
C ASP A 197 -20.94 -7.47 -6.50
N CYS A 198 -20.39 -6.40 -5.92
CA CYS A 198 -19.42 -6.46 -4.84
C CYS A 198 -20.00 -6.10 -3.47
N PHE A 199 -21.13 -5.39 -3.39
CA PHE A 199 -21.64 -4.86 -2.12
C PHE A 199 -21.94 -5.92 -1.05
N ASP A 200 -22.32 -7.12 -1.45
CA ASP A 200 -22.57 -8.25 -0.55
C ASP A 200 -21.30 -8.90 0.00
N LYS A 201 -20.13 -8.55 -0.55
CA LYS A 201 -18.81 -9.02 -0.12
C LYS A 201 -18.14 -8.05 0.85
N LEU A 202 -18.64 -6.81 0.94
CA LEU A 202 -18.03 -5.77 1.76
C LEU A 202 -18.49 -5.87 3.21
N SER A 203 -17.64 -5.44 4.14
CA SER A 203 -17.99 -5.34 5.55
C SER A 203 -19.11 -4.34 5.78
N ASP A 204 -20.12 -4.71 6.57
CA ASP A 204 -21.20 -3.81 6.98
C ASP A 204 -20.68 -2.60 7.78
N ASP A 205 -19.51 -2.71 8.41
CA ASP A 205 -18.90 -1.67 9.24
C ASP A 205 -18.35 -0.48 8.42
N VAL A 206 -18.14 -0.67 7.11
CA VAL A 206 -17.64 0.37 6.18
C VAL A 206 -18.68 0.76 5.12
N LEU A 207 -19.91 0.26 5.24
CA LEU A 207 -21.05 0.66 4.40
C LEU A 207 -21.92 1.70 5.12
N GLY A 208 -22.58 2.55 4.34
CA GLY A 208 -23.53 3.54 4.86
C GLY A 208 -22.91 4.62 5.76
N LEU A 209 -21.60 4.87 5.63
CA LEU A 209 -20.89 5.88 6.42
C LEU A 209 -21.44 7.31 6.17
N PRO A 210 -21.27 8.25 7.13
CA PRO A 210 -21.91 9.57 7.07
C PRO A 210 -21.65 10.40 5.80
N TYR A 211 -20.53 10.18 5.11
CA TYR A 211 -20.18 10.88 3.88
C TYR A 211 -20.99 10.39 2.65
N ASP A 212 -21.46 9.14 2.65
CA ASP A 212 -22.28 8.53 1.59
C ASP A 212 -23.23 7.45 2.17
N PRO A 213 -24.30 7.85 2.88
CA PRO A 213 -25.12 6.93 3.69
C PRO A 213 -25.85 5.82 2.92
N ASN A 214 -25.95 5.95 1.60
CA ASN A 214 -26.55 4.92 0.75
C ASN A 214 -25.52 4.22 -0.14
N ASN A 215 -24.22 4.55 -0.03
CA ASN A 215 -23.19 4.17 -1.00
C ASN A 215 -23.62 4.46 -2.45
N ASP A 216 -24.19 5.65 -2.68
CA ASP A 216 -24.66 6.08 -4.00
C ASP A 216 -23.50 6.54 -4.91
N TYR A 217 -22.36 6.88 -4.32
CA TYR A 217 -21.22 7.48 -5.02
C TYR A 217 -19.91 6.72 -4.81
N SER A 218 -19.82 5.87 -3.78
CA SER A 218 -18.58 5.26 -3.32
C SER A 218 -18.70 3.77 -3.03
N VAL A 219 -17.63 3.03 -3.35
CA VAL A 219 -17.40 1.64 -2.94
C VAL A 219 -16.10 1.58 -2.13
N PRO A 220 -16.15 1.21 -0.84
CA PRO A 220 -14.97 1.07 0.02
C PRO A 220 -13.84 0.26 -0.62
N TYR A 221 -12.61 0.75 -0.49
CA TYR A 221 -11.39 0.12 -0.99
C TYR A 221 -10.56 -0.46 0.16
N PHE A 222 -10.14 0.43 1.05
CA PHE A 222 -9.49 0.13 2.31
C PHE A 222 -10.11 0.97 3.42
N TRP A 223 -9.98 0.49 4.64
CA TRP A 223 -10.47 1.16 5.82
C TRP A 223 -9.60 0.82 7.01
N GLY A 224 -9.75 1.60 8.08
CA GLY A 224 -8.95 1.37 9.27
C GLY A 224 -9.23 2.37 10.36
N THR A 225 -8.36 2.35 11.36
CA THR A 225 -8.43 3.25 12.50
C THR A 225 -7.16 4.08 12.64
N VAL A 226 -7.23 5.12 13.45
CA VAL A 226 -6.04 5.75 14.04
C VAL A 226 -5.93 5.27 15.49
N GLY A 227 -4.72 5.10 16.00
CA GLY A 227 -4.54 4.58 17.35
C GLY A 227 -3.14 4.78 17.86
N ILE A 228 -2.91 4.27 19.06
CA ILE A 228 -1.65 4.39 19.77
C ILE A 228 -0.85 3.12 19.50
N VAL A 229 0.22 3.23 18.72
CA VAL A 229 1.26 2.20 18.69
C VAL A 229 2.16 2.39 19.90
N TYR A 230 2.52 1.31 20.58
CA TYR A 230 3.33 1.38 21.78
C TYR A 230 4.28 0.19 21.93
N ASP A 231 5.39 0.42 22.61
CA ASP A 231 6.35 -0.61 23.02
C ASP A 231 5.89 -1.24 24.34
N LYS A 232 5.50 -2.52 24.30
CA LYS A 232 5.00 -3.28 25.46
C LYS A 232 6.03 -3.43 26.58
N THR A 233 7.31 -3.18 26.30
CA THR A 233 8.38 -3.23 27.30
C THR A 233 8.53 -1.90 28.05
N LYS A 234 7.97 -0.81 27.53
CA LYS A 234 8.06 0.54 28.09
C LYS A 234 6.73 1.05 28.63
N VAL A 235 5.62 0.73 27.97
CA VAL A 235 4.26 1.18 28.32
C VAL A 235 3.47 0.01 28.89
N ASP A 236 2.90 0.22 30.08
CA ASP A 236 1.97 -0.74 30.67
C ASP A 236 0.59 -0.56 30.03
N ILE A 237 -0.06 -1.67 29.69
CA ILE A 237 -1.43 -1.64 29.17
C ILE A 237 -2.40 -1.02 30.18
N GLU A 238 -2.15 -1.17 31.48
CA GLU A 238 -2.98 -0.54 32.53
C GLU A 238 -2.93 1.00 32.47
N ASP A 239 -1.81 1.59 32.02
CA ASP A 239 -1.74 3.04 31.83
C ASP A 239 -2.52 3.48 30.59
N LEU A 240 -2.49 2.71 29.51
CA LEU A 240 -3.30 2.97 28.30
C LEU A 240 -4.80 2.85 28.58
N GLU A 241 -5.20 1.84 29.34
CA GLU A 241 -6.58 1.63 29.78
C GLU A 241 -7.07 2.77 30.69
N ARG A 242 -6.19 3.26 31.59
CA ARG A 242 -6.54 4.34 32.52
C ARG A 242 -6.59 5.71 31.85
N GLU A 243 -5.60 6.04 31.04
CA GLU A 243 -5.40 7.40 30.52
C GLU A 243 -6.01 7.61 29.13
N GLY A 244 -6.14 6.55 28.33
CA GLY A 244 -6.47 6.68 26.91
C GLY A 244 -5.49 7.62 26.20
N TYR A 245 -5.99 8.62 25.47
CA TYR A 245 -5.14 9.64 24.85
C TYR A 245 -4.45 10.58 25.84
N ASN A 246 -4.88 10.65 27.12
CA ASN A 246 -4.15 11.45 28.12
C ASN A 246 -2.79 10.86 28.48
N ILE A 247 -2.46 9.65 28.01
CA ILE A 247 -1.09 9.09 28.14
C ILE A 247 -0.04 9.98 27.47
N PHE A 248 -0.44 10.75 26.45
CA PHE A 248 0.43 11.73 25.80
C PHE A 248 0.76 12.93 26.68
N LEU A 249 0.13 13.08 27.86
CA LEU A 249 0.46 14.07 28.89
C LEU A 249 1.06 13.43 30.16
N ASP A 250 1.24 12.11 30.20
CA ASP A 250 1.80 11.42 31.36
C ASP A 250 3.33 11.57 31.37
N GLU A 251 3.84 12.42 32.28
CA GLU A 251 5.27 12.70 32.42
C GLU A 251 6.15 11.45 32.64
N LYS A 252 5.56 10.29 32.99
CA LYS A 252 6.27 8.99 32.97
C LYS A 252 6.93 8.72 31.61
N TYR A 253 6.32 9.17 30.52
CA TYR A 253 6.76 8.94 29.14
C TYR A 253 7.41 10.17 28.50
N LYS A 254 7.75 11.20 29.29
CA LYS A 254 8.37 12.42 28.79
C LYS A 254 9.65 12.13 27.97
N GLY A 255 9.73 12.68 26.78
CA GLY A 255 10.83 12.48 25.83
C GLY A 255 10.77 11.16 25.06
N ASP A 256 9.75 10.32 25.30
CA ASP A 256 9.59 8.99 24.71
C ASP A 256 8.29 8.89 23.88
N VAL A 257 7.82 10.01 23.31
CA VAL A 257 6.55 10.11 22.56
C VAL A 257 6.78 10.70 21.17
N TYR A 258 6.13 10.10 20.17
CA TYR A 258 5.95 10.68 18.83
C TYR A 258 4.54 11.24 18.64
N LEU A 259 4.43 12.38 17.95
CA LEU A 259 3.19 12.90 17.39
C LEU A 259 3.25 12.86 15.87
N TYR A 260 2.14 12.50 15.23
CA TYR A 260 2.04 12.52 13.77
C TYR A 260 1.77 13.95 13.26
N ASP A 261 2.52 14.43 12.26
CA ASP A 261 2.29 15.76 11.63
C ASP A 261 1.05 15.74 10.72
N SER A 262 -0.10 15.49 11.34
CA SER A 262 -1.42 15.60 10.75
C SER A 262 -2.27 16.47 11.66
N GLU A 263 -2.70 17.62 11.12
CA GLU A 263 -3.55 18.57 11.85
C GLU A 263 -4.86 17.93 12.31
N ARG A 264 -5.45 17.06 11.50
CA ARG A 264 -6.72 16.40 11.83
C ARG A 264 -6.55 15.30 12.86
N ASP A 265 -5.54 14.45 12.72
CA ASP A 265 -5.34 13.33 13.65
C ASP A 265 -4.87 13.82 15.02
N SER A 266 -4.03 14.86 15.06
CA SER A 266 -3.61 15.50 16.31
C SER A 266 -4.79 16.16 17.03
N PHE A 267 -5.66 16.88 16.31
CA PHE A 267 -6.88 17.44 16.92
C PHE A 267 -7.87 16.36 17.31
N MET A 268 -8.00 15.27 16.53
CA MET A 268 -8.82 14.12 16.92
C MET A 268 -8.35 13.56 18.25
N MET A 269 -7.05 13.29 18.41
CA MET A 269 -6.48 12.81 19.67
C MET A 269 -6.83 13.71 20.85
N ALA A 270 -6.64 15.02 20.71
CA ALA A 270 -6.93 15.98 21.78
C ALA A 270 -8.43 16.11 22.09
N LEU A 271 -9.28 16.18 21.06
CA LEU A 271 -10.74 16.24 21.23
C LEU A 271 -11.27 14.97 21.91
N LYS A 272 -10.79 13.80 21.50
CA LYS A 272 -11.14 12.51 22.13
C LYS A 272 -10.59 12.37 23.55
N ALA A 273 -9.43 12.95 23.85
CA ALA A 273 -8.89 13.03 25.22
C ALA A 273 -9.79 13.87 26.15
N LEU A 274 -10.41 14.93 25.60
CA LEU A 274 -11.32 15.85 26.30
C LEU A 274 -12.79 15.37 26.31
N GLY A 275 -13.11 14.27 25.61
CA GLY A 275 -14.46 13.72 25.50
C GLY A 275 -15.37 14.44 24.50
N TYR A 276 -14.78 15.20 23.58
CA TYR A 276 -15.50 15.88 22.50
C TYR A 276 -15.53 15.04 21.22
N SER A 277 -16.46 15.37 20.31
CA SER A 277 -16.47 14.84 18.95
C SER A 277 -15.26 15.37 18.18
N MET A 278 -14.62 14.53 17.39
CA MET A 278 -13.56 14.96 16.47
C MET A 278 -14.09 15.81 15.31
N ASN A 279 -15.42 15.85 15.13
CA ASN A 279 -16.14 16.64 14.13
C ASN A 279 -16.82 17.89 14.73
N THR A 280 -16.42 18.32 15.93
CA THR A 280 -17.01 19.52 16.55
C THR A 280 -16.83 20.78 15.70
N GLU A 281 -17.87 21.61 15.69
CA GLU A 281 -17.83 22.97 15.11
C GLU A 281 -17.77 24.05 16.20
N ASN A 282 -17.69 23.65 17.48
CA ASN A 282 -17.64 24.56 18.61
C ASN A 282 -16.23 25.13 18.77
N GLU A 283 -16.05 26.42 18.50
CA GLU A 283 -14.76 27.10 18.62
C GLU A 283 -14.15 27.01 20.03
N ALA A 284 -14.96 26.90 21.08
CA ALA A 284 -14.44 26.72 22.44
C ALA A 284 -13.81 25.33 22.64
N GLU A 285 -14.44 24.28 22.12
CA GLU A 285 -13.92 22.91 22.18
C GLU A 285 -12.63 22.78 21.34
N LEU A 286 -12.57 23.45 20.18
CA LEU A 286 -11.36 23.53 19.37
C LEU A 286 -10.22 24.28 20.09
N GLN A 287 -10.55 25.34 20.82
CA GLN A 287 -9.57 26.10 21.60
C GLN A 287 -9.04 25.27 22.78
N GLU A 288 -9.90 24.51 23.47
CA GLU A 288 -9.49 23.59 24.54
C GLU A 288 -8.59 22.46 24.00
N ALA A 289 -8.92 21.90 22.84
CA ALA A 289 -8.06 20.90 22.17
C ALA A 289 -6.70 21.49 21.77
N TYR A 290 -6.68 22.73 21.29
CA TYR A 290 -5.42 23.46 21.04
C TYR A 290 -4.60 23.64 22.32
N ASP A 291 -5.23 24.06 23.42
CA ASP A 291 -4.52 24.27 24.70
C ASP A 291 -3.95 22.95 25.23
N TRP A 292 -4.69 21.84 25.07
CA TRP A 292 -4.22 20.48 25.38
C TRP A 292 -3.01 20.08 24.52
N LEU A 293 -3.04 20.35 23.22
CA LEU A 293 -1.91 20.07 22.31
C LEU A 293 -0.69 20.93 22.64
N VAL A 294 -0.88 22.21 22.97
CA VAL A 294 0.20 23.09 23.43
C VAL A 294 0.81 22.54 24.72
N GLN A 295 0.00 22.15 25.69
CA GLN A 295 0.49 21.51 26.91
C GLN A 295 1.31 20.26 26.60
N CYS A 296 0.82 19.40 25.69
CA CYS A 296 1.54 18.19 25.26
C CYS A 296 2.94 18.53 24.73
N VAL A 297 3.02 19.39 23.71
CA VAL A 297 4.31 19.68 23.08
C VAL A 297 5.27 20.50 23.96
N GLU A 298 4.76 21.30 24.91
CA GLU A 298 5.58 22.08 25.82
C GLU A 298 6.10 21.27 27.02
N THR A 299 5.40 20.21 27.43
CA THR A 299 5.73 19.47 28.66
C THR A 299 6.39 18.13 28.40
N MET A 300 6.14 17.51 27.24
CA MET A 300 6.47 16.10 27.01
C MET A 300 7.68 15.85 26.12
N ASP A 301 8.37 16.89 25.64
CA ASP A 301 9.52 16.79 24.73
C ASP A 301 9.21 15.88 23.51
N THR A 302 8.01 16.05 22.94
CA THR A 302 7.50 15.23 21.83
C THR A 302 8.25 15.48 20.53
N GLU A 303 8.43 14.45 19.72
CA GLU A 303 8.91 14.59 18.34
C GLU A 303 7.72 14.54 17.37
N ILE A 304 7.47 15.64 16.64
CA ILE A 304 6.46 15.70 15.57
C ILE A 304 7.09 15.19 14.28
N VAL A 305 6.57 14.10 13.73
CA VAL A 305 7.13 13.35 12.59
C VAL A 305 6.03 12.92 11.62
N THR A 306 6.41 12.54 10.41
CA THR A 306 5.52 11.95 9.40
C THR A 306 5.78 10.45 9.33
N ASP A 307 5.97 9.87 8.14
CA ASP A 307 6.20 8.44 7.90
C ASP A 307 7.44 7.89 8.66
N GLU A 308 8.35 8.74 9.12
CA GLU A 308 9.49 8.31 9.92
C GLU A 308 9.09 7.59 11.22
N ILE A 309 7.89 7.88 11.73
CA ILE A 309 7.34 7.21 12.91
C ILE A 309 7.26 5.69 12.75
N ILE A 310 7.00 5.21 11.53
CA ILE A 310 6.76 3.80 11.22
C ILE A 310 8.04 3.00 11.50
N ASP A 311 9.13 3.34 10.83
CA ASP A 311 10.43 2.69 11.02
C ASP A 311 10.99 2.94 12.44
N ASN A 312 10.73 4.11 13.03
CA ASN A 312 11.22 4.44 14.37
C ASN A 312 10.52 3.61 15.45
N MET A 313 9.21 3.41 15.34
CA MET A 313 8.45 2.57 16.27
C MET A 313 8.77 1.09 16.08
N ALA A 314 8.91 0.60 14.84
CA ALA A 314 9.39 -0.76 14.58
C ALA A 314 10.76 -1.03 15.24
N GLN A 315 11.63 -0.01 15.31
CA GLN A 315 12.93 -0.09 15.99
C GLN A 315 12.87 0.15 17.51
N GLY A 316 11.69 0.36 18.10
CA GLY A 316 11.51 0.62 19.53
C GLY A 316 12.18 1.91 20.01
N ARG A 317 12.28 2.94 19.15
CA ARG A 317 12.98 4.19 19.50
C ARG A 317 12.25 5.02 20.54
N LYS A 318 10.91 5.04 20.47
CA LYS A 318 10.04 5.72 21.43
C LYS A 318 9.14 4.74 22.17
N ALA A 319 8.49 5.17 23.25
CA ALA A 319 7.54 4.37 24.00
C ALA A 319 6.19 4.26 23.29
N LEU A 320 5.70 5.36 22.72
CA LEU A 320 4.41 5.39 22.03
C LEU A 320 4.33 6.47 20.95
N GLY A 321 3.38 6.30 20.05
CA GLY A 321 3.04 7.28 19.02
C GLY A 321 1.64 7.08 18.45
N LEU A 322 1.08 8.13 17.85
CA LEU A 322 -0.21 8.09 17.16
C LEU A 322 0.01 7.73 15.69
N ILE A 323 -0.55 6.63 15.19
CA ILE A 323 -0.43 6.21 13.78
C ILE A 323 -1.68 5.54 13.23
N TYR A 324 -1.74 5.42 11.90
CA TYR A 324 -2.75 4.65 11.17
C TYR A 324 -2.59 3.15 11.43
N SER A 325 -3.71 2.43 11.41
CA SER A 325 -3.77 1.01 11.72
C SER A 325 -3.01 0.12 10.73
N GLY A 326 -2.97 0.50 9.44
CA GLY A 326 -2.14 -0.17 8.43
C GLY A 326 -0.64 -0.05 8.74
N ASP A 327 -0.19 1.15 9.12
CA ASP A 327 1.21 1.36 9.53
C ASP A 327 1.54 0.61 10.82
N ALA A 328 0.62 0.60 11.80
CA ALA A 328 0.77 -0.18 13.02
C ALA A 328 0.83 -1.68 12.75
N THR A 329 0.10 -2.16 11.73
CA THR A 329 0.17 -3.56 11.29
C THR A 329 1.57 -3.92 10.84
N TYR A 330 2.20 -3.08 10.01
CA TYR A 330 3.60 -3.26 9.63
C TYR A 330 4.55 -3.20 10.83
N VAL A 331 4.39 -2.21 11.72
CA VAL A 331 5.23 -2.06 12.91
C VAL A 331 5.18 -3.32 13.80
N MET A 332 4.00 -3.88 14.01
CA MET A 332 3.80 -5.09 14.81
C MET A 332 4.27 -6.36 14.11
N ALA A 333 4.21 -6.41 12.79
CA ALA A 333 4.76 -7.52 12.00
C ALA A 333 6.30 -7.55 12.06
N GLU A 334 6.95 -6.38 12.07
CA GLU A 334 8.41 -6.26 12.15
C GLU A 334 8.94 -6.41 13.59
N ASN A 335 8.13 -6.07 14.59
CA ASN A 335 8.55 -6.12 16.00
C ASN A 335 7.44 -6.63 16.92
N GLU A 336 7.64 -7.85 17.43
CA GLU A 336 6.70 -8.52 18.34
C GLU A 336 6.56 -7.84 19.71
N ASP A 337 7.45 -6.93 20.09
CA ASP A 337 7.33 -6.13 21.33
C ASP A 337 6.38 -4.92 21.15
N MET A 338 5.93 -4.64 19.93
CA MET A 338 4.96 -3.58 19.68
C MET A 338 3.52 -4.05 19.93
N GLY A 339 2.67 -3.09 20.29
CA GLY A 339 1.24 -3.26 20.42
C GLY A 339 0.50 -2.06 19.83
N TYR A 340 -0.79 -2.24 19.56
CA TYR A 340 -1.68 -1.19 19.10
C TYR A 340 -2.88 -1.07 20.03
N TYR A 341 -3.22 0.15 20.41
CA TYR A 341 -4.29 0.44 21.37
C TYR A 341 -5.21 1.54 20.84
N MET A 342 -6.52 1.32 21.00
CA MET A 342 -7.56 2.27 20.62
C MET A 342 -8.35 2.65 21.87
N PRO A 343 -8.26 3.91 22.36
CA PRO A 343 -9.02 4.35 23.53
C PRO A 343 -10.53 4.15 23.39
N GLU A 344 -11.24 3.78 24.47
CA GLU A 344 -12.71 3.62 24.46
C GLU A 344 -13.46 4.95 24.29
N THR A 345 -12.80 6.07 24.59
CA THR A 345 -13.32 7.44 24.39
C THR A 345 -13.52 7.80 22.92
N GLY A 346 -13.11 6.92 22.00
CA GLY A 346 -13.34 7.02 20.56
C GLY A 346 -12.06 7.23 19.77
N THR A 347 -12.09 6.92 18.48
CA THR A 347 -11.03 7.21 17.53
C THR A 347 -11.61 7.60 16.16
N ASN A 348 -10.73 7.93 15.21
CA ASN A 348 -11.05 8.02 13.80
C ASN A 348 -11.15 6.62 13.18
N LEU A 349 -12.32 6.30 12.65
CA LEU A 349 -12.55 5.25 11.66
C LEU A 349 -12.51 5.90 10.28
N TRP A 350 -11.50 5.59 9.48
CA TRP A 350 -11.32 6.19 8.16
C TRP A 350 -11.65 5.19 7.06
N SER A 351 -12.15 5.70 5.93
CA SER A 351 -12.34 4.90 4.71
C SER A 351 -11.83 5.65 3.50
N ASP A 352 -11.00 4.95 2.73
CA ASP A 352 -10.74 5.30 1.34
C ASP A 352 -11.65 4.48 0.44
N ALA A 353 -12.29 5.13 -0.54
CA ALA A 353 -13.27 4.47 -1.38
C ALA A 353 -13.15 4.86 -2.85
N MET A 354 -13.42 3.90 -3.72
CA MET A 354 -13.47 4.08 -5.15
C MET A 354 -14.70 4.90 -5.55
N VAL A 355 -14.49 5.99 -6.31
CA VAL A 355 -15.54 6.87 -6.83
C VAL A 355 -15.33 7.17 -8.31
N ILE A 356 -16.41 7.50 -9.03
CA ILE A 356 -16.37 7.84 -10.45
C ILE A 356 -16.62 9.35 -10.63
N PRO A 357 -15.63 10.11 -11.16
CA PRO A 357 -15.82 11.52 -11.50
C PRO A 357 -16.92 11.73 -12.54
N LYS A 358 -17.63 12.86 -12.44
CA LYS A 358 -18.71 13.22 -13.37
C LYS A 358 -18.24 13.40 -14.82
N ASN A 359 -16.97 13.73 -15.04
CA ASN A 359 -16.36 13.92 -16.36
C ASN A 359 -15.66 12.67 -16.92
N ALA A 360 -15.73 11.53 -16.20
CA ALA A 360 -15.16 10.23 -16.60
C ALA A 360 -15.54 9.86 -18.05
N LYS A 361 -14.57 9.30 -18.77
CA LYS A 361 -14.73 8.90 -20.19
C LYS A 361 -15.21 7.47 -20.33
N ASN A 362 -14.82 6.60 -19.39
CA ASN A 362 -15.10 5.17 -19.43
C ASN A 362 -15.79 4.70 -18.13
N PRO A 363 -16.99 5.21 -17.79
CA PRO A 363 -17.68 4.85 -16.54
C PRO A 363 -17.97 3.35 -16.45
N ASP A 364 -18.32 2.69 -17.57
CA ASP A 364 -18.60 1.25 -17.57
C ASP A 364 -17.37 0.41 -17.23
N LEU A 365 -16.21 0.83 -17.73
CA LEU A 365 -14.92 0.21 -17.41
C LEU A 365 -14.52 0.47 -15.95
N ALA A 366 -14.83 1.64 -15.41
CA ALA A 366 -14.61 1.96 -14.00
C ALA A 366 -15.46 1.07 -13.08
N HIS A 367 -16.74 0.81 -13.41
CA HIS A 367 -17.56 -0.15 -12.65
C HIS A 367 -16.98 -1.57 -12.70
N ALA A 368 -16.47 -2.00 -13.85
CA ALA A 368 -15.82 -3.30 -13.98
C ALA A 368 -14.57 -3.41 -13.09
N PHE A 369 -13.76 -2.35 -13.02
CA PHE A 369 -12.60 -2.31 -12.13
C PHE A 369 -13.01 -2.31 -10.65
N ILE A 370 -14.06 -1.58 -10.27
CA ILE A 370 -14.59 -1.59 -8.89
C ILE A 370 -14.96 -3.00 -8.47
N ASN A 371 -15.70 -3.75 -9.30
CA ASN A 371 -16.04 -5.14 -8.97
C ASN A 371 -14.79 -6.02 -8.88
N PHE A 372 -13.86 -5.88 -9.83
CA PHE A 372 -12.63 -6.66 -9.85
C PHE A 372 -11.77 -6.43 -8.60
N ALA A 373 -11.56 -5.17 -8.22
CA ALA A 373 -10.77 -4.80 -7.06
C ALA A 373 -11.44 -5.18 -5.73
N SER A 374 -12.78 -5.25 -5.70
CA SER A 374 -13.55 -5.63 -4.52
C SER A 374 -13.81 -7.14 -4.42
N ASP A 375 -13.59 -7.89 -5.48
CA ASP A 375 -13.71 -9.35 -5.50
C ASP A 375 -12.59 -10.01 -4.68
N TYR A 376 -12.79 -11.26 -4.26
CA TYR A 376 -11.88 -11.94 -3.33
C TYR A 376 -10.42 -11.88 -3.78
N ASP A 377 -10.10 -12.33 -5.01
CA ASP A 377 -8.72 -12.41 -5.48
C ASP A 377 -8.05 -11.02 -5.56
N GLY A 378 -8.78 -10.03 -6.08
CA GLY A 378 -8.29 -8.65 -6.20
C GLY A 378 -8.09 -8.00 -4.82
N ALA A 379 -9.06 -8.13 -3.94
CA ALA A 379 -9.00 -7.59 -2.58
C ALA A 379 -7.94 -8.29 -1.73
N TYR A 380 -7.74 -9.61 -1.92
CA TYR A 380 -6.71 -10.39 -1.24
C TYR A 380 -5.31 -9.97 -1.69
N ASP A 381 -5.03 -9.94 -3.00
CA ASP A 381 -3.73 -9.47 -3.54
C ASP A 381 -3.42 -8.06 -3.03
N ASN A 382 -4.42 -7.20 -3.05
CA ASN A 382 -4.28 -5.82 -2.62
C ASN A 382 -3.96 -5.71 -1.12
N SER A 383 -4.76 -6.33 -0.26
CA SER A 383 -4.60 -6.22 1.20
C SER A 383 -3.38 -6.98 1.73
N SER A 384 -3.11 -8.18 1.22
CA SER A 384 -1.90 -8.94 1.58
C SER A 384 -0.62 -8.20 1.16
N TYR A 385 -0.61 -7.56 -0.01
CA TYR A 385 0.57 -6.83 -0.48
C TYR A 385 0.79 -5.48 0.22
N VAL A 386 -0.28 -4.70 0.39
CA VAL A 386 -0.21 -3.32 0.88
C VAL A 386 -0.20 -3.28 2.41
N GLY A 387 -0.92 -4.19 3.09
CA GLY A 387 -0.98 -4.28 4.56
C GLY A 387 -2.11 -3.52 5.22
N TYR A 388 -2.94 -2.82 4.44
CA TYR A 388 -4.14 -2.16 4.94
C TYR A 388 -5.34 -3.09 4.93
N THR A 389 -6.25 -2.91 5.89
CA THR A 389 -7.42 -3.77 6.06
C THR A 389 -8.34 -3.71 4.85
N SER A 390 -8.58 -4.87 4.25
CA SER A 390 -9.53 -5.03 3.17
C SER A 390 -10.95 -4.62 3.59
N ALA A 391 -11.66 -3.88 2.72
CA ALA A 391 -13.09 -3.68 2.86
C ALA A 391 -13.91 -4.95 2.56
N ASN A 392 -13.31 -5.95 1.88
CA ASN A 392 -13.93 -7.25 1.65
C ASN A 392 -13.88 -8.09 2.94
N GLN A 393 -15.05 -8.48 3.43
CA GLN A 393 -15.23 -9.16 4.72
C GLN A 393 -14.47 -10.49 4.78
N GLU A 394 -14.60 -11.32 3.74
CA GLU A 394 -13.95 -12.63 3.70
C GLU A 394 -12.42 -12.50 3.68
N VAL A 395 -11.89 -11.56 2.89
CA VAL A 395 -10.45 -11.29 2.83
C VAL A 395 -9.92 -10.80 4.18
N MET A 396 -10.64 -9.90 4.84
CA MET A 396 -10.28 -9.43 6.18
C MET A 396 -10.22 -10.59 7.19
N GLU A 397 -11.23 -11.46 7.20
CA GLU A 397 -11.28 -12.64 8.08
C GLU A 397 -10.16 -13.65 7.79
N VAL A 398 -9.85 -13.91 6.52
CA VAL A 398 -8.79 -14.83 6.12
C VAL A 398 -7.41 -14.30 6.50
N LEU A 399 -7.13 -13.02 6.22
CA LEU A 399 -5.82 -12.43 6.50
C LEU A 399 -5.56 -12.25 8.00
N SER A 400 -6.61 -12.01 8.80
CA SER A 400 -6.49 -11.86 10.25
C SER A 400 -6.66 -13.15 11.06
N GLY A 401 -7.22 -14.19 10.45
CA GLY A 401 -7.51 -15.48 11.08
C GLY A 401 -6.29 -16.38 11.28
N GLU A 402 -6.52 -17.57 11.82
CA GLU A 402 -5.47 -18.58 12.07
C GLU A 402 -4.73 -18.94 10.77
N GLY A 403 -3.42 -18.74 10.75
CA GLY A 403 -2.55 -18.96 9.60
C GLY A 403 -2.57 -17.87 8.53
N GLY A 404 -3.29 -16.76 8.75
CA GLY A 404 -3.29 -15.57 7.90
C GLY A 404 -2.06 -14.69 8.10
N ASP A 405 -1.78 -13.81 7.13
CA ASP A 405 -0.58 -12.95 7.12
C ASP A 405 -0.52 -11.99 8.34
N TYR A 406 -1.68 -11.65 8.92
CA TYR A 406 -1.83 -10.73 10.04
C TYR A 406 -2.41 -11.39 11.30
N GLU A 407 -2.25 -12.71 11.43
CA GLU A 407 -2.66 -13.44 12.63
C GLU A 407 -2.06 -12.81 13.89
N GLY A 408 -2.92 -12.45 14.85
CA GLY A 408 -2.51 -11.87 16.13
C GLY A 408 -2.13 -10.38 16.09
N ILE A 409 -2.17 -9.74 14.92
CA ILE A 409 -1.92 -8.30 14.78
C ILE A 409 -3.25 -7.55 14.86
N ASN A 410 -3.59 -7.08 16.06
CA ASN A 410 -4.87 -6.41 16.31
C ASN A 410 -5.04 -5.09 15.54
N ALA A 411 -3.95 -4.44 15.11
CA ALA A 411 -4.00 -3.25 14.27
C ALA A 411 -4.60 -3.51 12.88
N TYR A 412 -4.52 -4.74 12.36
CA TYR A 412 -5.09 -5.07 11.06
C TYR A 412 -6.62 -5.22 11.10
N ILE A 413 -7.22 -5.33 12.29
CA ILE A 413 -8.68 -5.45 12.45
C ILE A 413 -9.21 -4.12 13.01
N PRO A 414 -9.81 -3.26 12.16
CA PRO A 414 -10.38 -2.01 12.60
C PRO A 414 -11.48 -2.27 13.64
N ARG A 415 -11.53 -1.46 14.69
CA ARG A 415 -12.59 -1.58 15.70
C ARG A 415 -13.92 -1.16 15.11
N SER A 416 -14.93 -2.00 15.29
CA SER A 416 -16.33 -1.66 15.01
C SER A 416 -17.20 -1.74 16.27
N GLY A 417 -18.33 -1.04 16.24
CA GLY A 417 -19.35 -1.07 17.29
C GLY A 417 -19.13 -0.18 18.51
N ASN A 418 -18.03 0.59 18.60
CA ASN A 418 -17.89 1.64 19.61
C ASN A 418 -18.65 2.90 19.19
N GLU A 419 -19.59 3.36 20.01
CA GLU A 419 -20.42 4.55 19.73
C GLU A 419 -19.63 5.86 19.68
N ASN A 420 -18.43 5.89 20.26
CA ASN A 420 -17.55 7.04 20.26
C ASN A 420 -16.61 7.08 19.06
N ASP A 421 -16.51 6.01 18.26
CA ASP A 421 -15.71 6.04 17.04
C ASP A 421 -16.45 6.84 15.97
N GLU A 422 -15.72 7.69 15.26
CA GLU A 422 -16.29 8.62 14.29
C GLU A 422 -15.54 8.52 12.96
N VAL A 423 -16.20 8.89 11.87
CA VAL A 423 -15.58 9.15 10.57
C VAL A 423 -15.44 10.66 10.38
N PHE A 424 -14.37 11.14 9.75
CA PHE A 424 -14.22 12.57 9.50
C PHE A 424 -15.34 13.12 8.60
N VAL A 425 -15.86 14.28 8.99
CA VAL A 425 -16.85 15.05 8.25
C VAL A 425 -16.18 16.32 7.72
N TYR A 426 -16.45 16.66 6.46
CA TYR A 426 -15.95 17.87 5.85
C TYR A 426 -16.72 19.10 6.31
N ASN A 427 -16.01 20.02 6.97
CA ASN A 427 -16.46 21.39 7.24
C ASN A 427 -15.33 22.38 6.88
N GLU A 428 -15.60 23.28 5.92
CA GLU A 428 -14.59 24.23 5.42
C GLU A 428 -14.13 25.23 6.50
N ASN A 429 -15.03 25.67 7.37
CA ASN A 429 -14.71 26.65 8.42
C ASN A 429 -13.87 26.01 9.51
N THR A 430 -14.30 24.85 10.03
CA THR A 430 -13.57 24.08 11.04
C THR A 430 -12.18 23.71 10.55
N LYS A 431 -12.04 23.29 9.28
CA LYS A 431 -10.74 22.99 8.67
C LYS A 431 -9.77 24.18 8.74
N LYS A 432 -10.24 25.39 8.40
CA LYS A 432 -9.41 26.62 8.45
C LYS A 432 -8.96 26.94 9.88
N ILE A 433 -9.86 26.78 10.85
CA ILE A 433 -9.56 27.02 12.27
C ILE A 433 -8.51 26.02 12.76
N ILE A 434 -8.72 24.72 12.53
CA ILE A 434 -7.77 23.66 12.92
C ILE A 434 -6.39 23.90 12.30
N SER A 435 -6.32 24.28 11.02
CA SER A 435 -5.03 24.52 10.34
C SER A 435 -4.25 25.71 10.92
N ASP A 436 -4.94 26.80 11.27
CA ASP A 436 -4.34 27.95 11.99
C ASP A 436 -3.82 27.54 13.37
N LEU A 437 -4.64 26.83 14.14
CA LEU A 437 -4.29 26.37 15.48
C LEU A 437 -3.13 25.36 15.45
N TRP A 438 -3.12 24.41 14.51
CA TRP A 438 -2.04 23.44 14.33
C TRP A 438 -0.71 24.13 14.02
N SER A 439 -0.74 25.15 13.15
CA SER A 439 0.46 25.96 12.86
C SER A 439 1.01 26.60 14.14
N ARG A 440 0.14 27.05 15.05
CA ARG A 440 0.53 27.59 16.36
C ARG A 440 1.05 26.52 17.32
N VAL A 441 0.51 25.30 17.31
CA VAL A 441 1.04 24.16 18.08
C VAL A 441 2.48 23.86 17.64
N LYS A 442 2.74 23.80 16.33
CA LYS A 442 4.10 23.56 15.81
C LYS A 442 5.09 24.66 16.21
N ILE A 443 4.64 25.92 16.29
CA ILE A 443 5.45 27.02 16.81
C ILE A 443 5.76 26.81 18.30
N ALA A 444 4.77 26.41 19.11
CA ALA A 444 4.97 26.12 20.54
C ALA A 444 5.98 24.98 20.73
N ALA A 445 5.83 23.87 20.00
CA ALA A 445 6.77 22.75 20.00
C ALA A 445 8.20 23.19 19.67
N SER A 446 8.38 24.02 18.63
CA SER A 446 9.70 24.54 18.25
C SER A 446 10.32 25.48 19.29
N ASN A 447 9.52 26.12 20.15
CA ASN A 447 10.02 27.01 21.20
C ASN A 447 10.33 26.28 22.51
N ALA A 448 9.74 25.10 22.72
CA ALA A 448 9.96 24.26 23.89
C ALA A 448 11.28 23.45 23.82
N GLY A 449 11.77 23.18 22.60
CA GLY A 449 12.97 22.38 22.32
C GLY A 449 14.32 23.08 22.49
#